data_AF-A0A540K988-F1
#
_entry.id   AF-A0A540K988-F1
#
_cell.length_a   1.000
_cell.length_b   1.000
_cell.length_c   1.000
_cell.angle_alpha   90.00
_cell.angle_beta   90.00
_cell.angle_gamma   90.00
#
_symmetry.space_group_name_H-M   'P 1'
#
loop_
_entity.id
_entity.type
_entity.pdbx_description
1 polymer ?
#
loop_
_entity_poly.entity_id
_entity_poly.type
_entity_poly.pdbx_seq_one_letter_code
_entity_poly.pdbx_strand_id
1 'polypeptide(L)'
;MNERQHMTRRAQAPKGINRPRWAPNGIRELMKFNEKGQLVEPPHTVARFSRFVGMLSQEPSYFPINIVDWRHFNKASNMDRAWQRIKGTLNWTHAITLELEPKIRRVCEMKLNDGWKKYKANLKKAYYTPCLHSPLAKRFHCHYGCVNQGQWKLLVQLWDIVDAQEQVNGSKSNCITLFKLTHTRKNGEPVDARSAVIIDDFNTNMKLYEDRNEIITDEVRHIVYTDVLGPEKNNRVKGFGTGVVWSDMPGIIIEKKRNL
;
A
#
# COMPACT_ATOMS: atom_id res chain seq x y z
N MET A 1 -34.79 -31.58 31.94
CA MET A 1 -34.00 -32.05 30.77
C MET A 1 -34.33 -31.16 29.59
N ASN A 2 -33.39 -30.33 29.13
CA ASN A 2 -33.56 -29.60 27.86
C ASN A 2 -32.16 -29.34 27.27
N GLU A 3 -31.67 -30.29 26.47
CA GLU A 3 -30.42 -30.17 25.72
C GLU A 3 -30.67 -29.30 24.48
N ARG A 4 -30.21 -28.05 24.53
CA ARG A 4 -30.12 -27.19 23.35
C ARG A 4 -28.90 -27.58 22.54
N GLN A 5 -29.14 -28.18 21.38
CA GLN A 5 -28.15 -28.48 20.35
C GLN A 5 -27.38 -27.22 19.95
N HIS A 6 -26.11 -27.14 20.35
CA HIS A 6 -25.16 -26.18 19.79
C HIS A 6 -24.74 -26.65 18.40
N MET A 7 -25.29 -26.03 17.35
CA MET A 7 -24.74 -26.14 16.00
C MET A 7 -23.34 -25.51 15.97
N THR A 8 -22.31 -26.36 15.96
CA THR A 8 -20.95 -25.97 15.63
C THR A 8 -20.88 -25.58 14.16
N ARG A 9 -20.76 -24.26 13.88
CA ARG A 9 -20.44 -23.76 12.54
C ARG A 9 -19.10 -24.36 12.12
N ARG A 10 -19.11 -25.35 11.21
CA ARG A 10 -17.92 -25.87 10.57
C ARG A 10 -17.11 -24.70 9.99
N ALA A 11 -15.85 -24.58 10.41
CA ALA A 11 -14.91 -23.65 9.82
C ALA A 11 -14.82 -23.95 8.32
N GLN A 12 -15.16 -22.97 7.48
CA GLN A 12 -15.00 -23.11 6.04
C GLN A 12 -13.52 -23.32 5.75
N ALA A 13 -13.19 -24.38 4.99
CA ALA A 13 -11.84 -24.61 4.53
C ALA A 13 -11.30 -23.35 3.84
N PRO A 14 -10.00 -23.01 4.01
CA PRO A 14 -9.42 -21.86 3.35
C PRO A 14 -9.61 -22.01 1.84
N LYS A 15 -10.43 -21.13 1.25
CA LYS A 15 -10.64 -21.09 -0.20
C LYS A 15 -9.26 -20.83 -0.83
N GLY A 16 -8.76 -21.78 -1.62
CA GLY A 16 -7.51 -21.61 -2.36
C GLY A 16 -7.55 -20.34 -3.22
N ILE A 17 -6.38 -19.84 -3.61
CA ILE A 17 -6.28 -18.68 -4.52
C ILE A 17 -7.14 -18.99 -5.74
N ASN A 18 -8.22 -18.22 -5.92
CA ASN A 18 -9.03 -18.31 -7.12
C ASN A 18 -8.18 -17.79 -8.28
N ARG A 19 -7.46 -18.69 -8.96
CA ARG A 19 -6.62 -18.35 -10.10
C ARG A 19 -7.56 -17.96 -11.24
N PRO A 20 -7.61 -16.67 -11.63
CA PRO A 20 -8.46 -16.27 -12.73
C PRO A 20 -8.00 -16.99 -13.99
N ARG A 21 -8.95 -17.56 -14.74
CA ARG A 21 -8.70 -18.14 -16.06
C ARG A 21 -8.32 -17.01 -17.02
N TRP A 22 -7.03 -16.73 -17.11
CA TRP A 22 -6.43 -15.66 -17.90
C TRP A 22 -5.24 -16.20 -18.71
N ALA A 23 -5.19 -15.90 -20.01
CA ALA A 23 -4.14 -16.38 -20.92
C ALA A 23 -3.80 -17.88 -20.72
N PRO A 24 -4.82 -18.77 -20.74
CA PRO A 24 -4.59 -20.20 -20.53
C PRO A 24 -3.67 -20.73 -21.64
N ASN A 25 -2.77 -21.66 -21.29
CA ASN A 25 -1.87 -22.33 -22.23
C ASN A 25 -0.96 -21.39 -23.03
N GLY A 26 -0.65 -20.20 -22.50
CA GLY A 26 0.22 -19.23 -23.18
C GLY A 26 -0.45 -18.46 -24.31
N ILE A 27 -1.77 -18.60 -24.49
CA ILE A 27 -2.54 -17.82 -25.46
C ILE A 27 -2.49 -16.35 -25.04
N ARG A 28 -2.07 -15.49 -25.97
CA ARG A 28 -2.06 -14.03 -25.78
C ARG A 28 -3.45 -13.48 -26.04
N GLU A 29 -3.98 -12.74 -25.08
CA GLU A 29 -5.34 -12.19 -25.13
C GLU A 29 -5.36 -10.92 -26.00
N LEU A 30 -6.24 -10.88 -27.00
CA LEU A 30 -6.47 -9.70 -27.82
C LEU A 30 -7.39 -8.73 -27.08
N MET A 31 -6.92 -7.50 -26.89
CA MET A 31 -7.60 -6.49 -26.08
C MET A 31 -7.61 -5.13 -26.78
N LYS A 32 -8.66 -4.35 -26.55
CA LYS A 32 -8.71 -2.94 -26.94
C LYS A 32 -8.48 -2.03 -25.75
N PHE A 33 -7.66 -1.01 -25.98
CA PHE A 33 -7.31 0.00 -25.01
C PHE A 33 -7.80 1.37 -25.49
N ASN A 34 -8.21 2.23 -24.56
CA ASN A 34 -8.43 3.64 -24.86
C ASN A 34 -7.10 4.40 -24.92
N GLU A 35 -7.16 5.68 -25.30
CA GLU A 35 -5.99 6.57 -25.40
C GLU A 35 -5.21 6.74 -24.10
N LYS A 36 -5.81 6.41 -22.95
CA LYS A 36 -5.18 6.44 -21.62
C LYS A 36 -4.51 5.12 -21.24
N GLY A 37 -4.54 4.11 -22.13
CA GLY A 37 -4.02 2.77 -21.88
C GLY A 37 -4.92 1.92 -20.99
N GLN A 38 -6.18 2.31 -20.78
CA GLN A 38 -7.14 1.51 -20.01
C GLN A 38 -7.86 0.53 -20.94
N LEU A 39 -8.11 -0.67 -20.42
CA LEU A 39 -8.85 -1.71 -21.11
C LEU A 39 -10.34 -1.37 -21.21
N VAL A 40 -10.89 -1.45 -22.42
CA VAL A 40 -12.30 -1.15 -22.70
C VAL A 40 -13.04 -2.39 -23.20
N GLU A 41 -12.42 -3.19 -24.07
CA GLU A 41 -13.07 -4.35 -24.69
C GLU A 41 -12.12 -5.54 -24.84
N PRO A 42 -12.65 -6.78 -24.83
CA PRO A 42 -14.04 -7.17 -24.53
C PRO A 42 -14.38 -7.07 -23.02
N PRO A 43 -15.61 -6.70 -22.61
CA PRO A 43 -15.94 -6.46 -21.18
C PRO A 43 -15.65 -7.63 -20.23
N HIS A 44 -15.99 -8.86 -20.64
CA HIS A 44 -15.74 -10.05 -19.82
C HIS A 44 -14.24 -10.35 -19.66
N THR A 45 -13.44 -10.04 -20.68
CA THR A 45 -11.99 -10.18 -20.70
C THR A 45 -11.34 -9.08 -19.84
N VAL A 46 -11.86 -7.85 -19.87
CA VAL A 46 -11.43 -6.73 -19.00
C VAL A 46 -11.54 -7.09 -17.52
N ALA A 47 -12.65 -7.71 -17.11
CA ALA A 47 -12.86 -8.16 -15.74
C ALA A 47 -11.87 -9.28 -15.35
N ARG A 48 -11.65 -10.26 -16.23
CA ARG A 48 -10.68 -11.34 -16.01
C ARG A 48 -9.25 -10.81 -15.90
N PHE A 49 -8.85 -9.88 -16.77
CA PHE A 49 -7.55 -9.21 -16.68
C PHE A 49 -7.38 -8.48 -15.36
N SER A 50 -8.40 -7.74 -14.92
CA SER A 50 -8.34 -7.00 -13.65
C SER A 50 -8.20 -7.96 -12.46
N ARG A 51 -8.86 -9.12 -12.48
CA ARG A 51 -8.66 -10.18 -11.48
C ARG A 51 -7.25 -10.77 -11.54
N PHE A 52 -6.72 -10.99 -12.74
CA PHE A 52 -5.35 -11.48 -12.94
C PHE A 52 -4.31 -10.52 -12.38
N VAL A 53 -4.40 -9.23 -12.68
CA VAL A 53 -3.52 -8.20 -12.11
C VAL A 53 -3.67 -8.13 -10.59
N GLY A 54 -4.89 -8.20 -10.06
CA GLY A 54 -5.14 -8.23 -8.61
C GLY A 54 -4.65 -9.50 -7.90
N MET A 55 -4.52 -10.62 -8.61
CA MET A 55 -3.84 -11.82 -8.10
C MET A 55 -2.33 -11.59 -8.08
N LEU A 56 -1.75 -11.06 -9.16
CA LEU A 56 -0.32 -10.77 -9.22
C LEU A 56 0.12 -9.80 -8.13
N SER A 57 -0.69 -8.82 -7.74
CA SER A 57 -0.36 -7.90 -6.64
C SER A 57 -0.20 -8.58 -5.26
N GLN A 58 -0.61 -9.84 -5.13
CA GLN A 58 -0.52 -10.64 -3.90
C GLN A 58 0.62 -11.67 -3.98
N GLU A 59 1.26 -11.80 -5.14
CA GLU A 59 2.29 -12.80 -5.39
C GLU A 59 3.59 -12.42 -4.65
N PRO A 60 4.01 -13.20 -3.64
CA PRO A 60 5.10 -12.81 -2.74
C PRO A 60 6.47 -12.75 -3.43
N SER A 61 6.63 -13.40 -4.59
CA SER A 61 7.85 -13.33 -5.39
C SER A 61 8.03 -12.00 -6.13
N TYR A 62 6.93 -11.27 -6.38
CA TYR A 62 6.96 -9.92 -6.96
C TYR A 62 6.74 -8.85 -5.90
N PHE A 63 5.73 -9.01 -5.04
CA PHE A 63 5.29 -7.97 -4.10
C PHE A 63 5.25 -8.49 -2.67
N PRO A 64 6.42 -8.74 -2.06
CA PRO A 64 6.53 -9.17 -0.67
C PRO A 64 5.82 -8.20 0.30
N ILE A 65 5.08 -8.76 1.26
CA ILE A 65 4.21 -7.96 2.15
C ILE A 65 4.97 -7.23 3.26
N ASN A 66 6.19 -7.67 3.59
CA ASN A 66 7.06 -7.04 4.58
C ASN A 66 7.70 -5.74 4.09
N ILE A 67 7.63 -5.45 2.79
CA ILE A 67 8.06 -4.16 2.26
C ILE A 67 7.08 -3.08 2.70
N VAL A 68 7.62 -1.94 3.15
CA VAL A 68 6.83 -0.83 3.68
C VAL A 68 6.31 0.06 2.55
N ASP A 69 7.20 0.48 1.66
CA ASP A 69 6.88 1.41 0.56
C ASP A 69 6.97 0.73 -0.80
N TRP A 70 5.89 0.85 -1.58
CA TRP A 70 5.76 0.43 -2.97
C TRP A 70 6.93 0.85 -3.86
N ARG A 71 7.52 2.03 -3.61
CA ARG A 71 8.65 2.56 -4.40
C ARG A 71 9.87 1.64 -4.42
N HIS A 72 10.03 0.76 -3.42
CA HIS A 72 11.12 -0.21 -3.39
C HIS A 72 11.03 -1.23 -4.54
N PHE A 73 9.83 -1.54 -5.03
CA PHE A 73 9.66 -2.49 -6.14
C PHE A 73 10.18 -1.96 -7.48
N ASN A 74 10.26 -0.63 -7.62
CA ASN A 74 10.87 0.00 -8.80
C ASN A 74 12.39 -0.09 -8.76
N LYS A 75 13.00 -0.05 -7.57
CA LYS A 75 14.46 -0.16 -7.40
C LYS A 75 14.96 -1.60 -7.60
N ALA A 76 14.16 -2.59 -7.19
CA ALA A 76 14.58 -3.98 -7.11
C ALA A 76 14.25 -4.84 -8.35
N SER A 77 13.89 -4.24 -9.49
CA SER A 77 13.41 -4.90 -10.73
C SER A 77 12.13 -5.75 -10.58
N ASN A 78 11.57 -5.88 -9.37
CA ASN A 78 10.31 -6.60 -9.12
C ASN A 78 9.17 -6.10 -10.00
N MET A 79 9.05 -4.78 -10.15
CA MET A 79 8.03 -4.18 -11.00
C MET A 79 8.23 -4.58 -12.46
N ASP A 80 9.45 -4.53 -12.98
CA ASP A 80 9.74 -4.91 -14.36
C ASP A 80 9.43 -6.38 -14.59
N ARG A 81 9.80 -7.27 -13.66
CA ARG A 81 9.47 -8.71 -13.76
C ARG A 81 7.96 -8.96 -13.76
N ALA A 82 7.21 -8.25 -12.92
CA ALA A 82 5.75 -8.33 -12.91
C ALA A 82 5.14 -7.77 -14.20
N TRP A 83 5.69 -6.65 -14.70
CA TRP A 83 5.28 -6.06 -15.98
C TRP A 83 5.55 -7.02 -17.14
N GLN A 84 6.72 -7.65 -17.23
CA GLN A 84 7.02 -8.63 -18.27
C GLN A 84 6.05 -9.80 -18.24
N ARG A 85 5.65 -10.25 -17.03
CA ARG A 85 4.63 -11.29 -16.88
C ARG A 85 3.28 -10.87 -17.45
N ILE A 86 2.85 -9.62 -17.21
CA ILE A 86 1.61 -9.05 -17.75
C ILE A 86 1.73 -8.87 -19.26
N LYS A 87 2.81 -8.23 -19.73
CA LYS A 87 3.10 -7.96 -21.14
C LYS A 87 3.05 -9.23 -21.97
N GLY A 88 3.66 -10.32 -21.49
CA GLY A 88 3.65 -11.62 -22.17
C GLY A 88 2.28 -12.29 -22.29
N THR A 89 1.25 -11.82 -21.58
CA THR A 89 -0.13 -12.35 -21.67
C THR A 89 -1.01 -11.58 -22.65
N LEU A 90 -0.55 -10.43 -23.14
CA LEU A 90 -1.30 -9.57 -24.05
C LEU A 90 -0.84 -9.77 -25.49
N ASN A 91 -1.79 -9.65 -26.42
CA ASN A 91 -1.48 -9.61 -27.84
C ASN A 91 -1.10 -8.17 -28.26
N TRP A 92 0.06 -8.03 -28.89
CA TRP A 92 0.65 -6.75 -29.31
C TRP A 92 0.72 -6.58 -30.84
N THR A 93 -0.04 -7.36 -31.61
CA THR A 93 0.04 -7.37 -33.08
C THR A 93 -0.36 -6.03 -33.72
N HIS A 94 -1.22 -5.23 -33.07
CA HIS A 94 -1.65 -3.94 -33.59
C HIS A 94 -0.71 -2.80 -33.20
N ALA A 95 -0.34 -1.96 -34.18
CA ALA A 95 0.55 -0.80 -34.00
C ALA A 95 0.05 0.17 -32.93
N ILE A 96 -1.26 0.45 -32.90
CA ILE A 96 -1.90 1.31 -31.90
C ILE A 96 -1.65 0.78 -30.47
N THR A 97 -1.68 -0.54 -30.28
CA THR A 97 -1.42 -1.16 -28.97
C THR A 97 0.04 -1.01 -28.56
N LEU A 98 0.98 -1.08 -29.51
CA LEU A 98 2.41 -0.85 -29.25
C LEU A 98 2.67 0.59 -28.80
N GLU A 99 2.06 1.58 -29.47
CA GLU A 99 2.19 2.99 -29.07
C GLU A 99 1.62 3.27 -27.67
N LEU A 100 0.58 2.54 -27.28
CA LEU A 100 -0.04 2.66 -25.96
C LEU A 100 0.73 1.92 -24.85
N GLU A 101 1.78 1.14 -25.17
CA GLU A 101 2.50 0.32 -24.18
C GLU A 101 2.88 1.09 -22.90
N PRO A 102 3.49 2.29 -22.96
CA PRO A 102 3.88 3.02 -21.74
C PRO A 102 2.67 3.39 -20.87
N LYS A 103 1.54 3.70 -21.50
CA LYS A 103 0.29 4.05 -20.80
C LYS A 103 -0.37 2.82 -20.18
N ILE A 104 -0.39 1.69 -20.92
CA ILE A 104 -0.90 0.41 -20.44
C ILE A 104 -0.09 -0.06 -19.23
N ARG A 105 1.25 0.04 -19.31
CA ARG A 105 2.16 -0.25 -18.20
C ARG A 105 1.78 0.57 -16.97
N ARG A 106 1.69 1.90 -17.12
CA ARG A 106 1.33 2.80 -16.02
C ARG A 106 0.01 2.42 -15.34
N VAL A 107 -1.03 2.08 -16.12
CA VAL A 107 -2.33 1.63 -15.59
C VAL A 107 -2.19 0.32 -14.80
N CYS A 108 -1.39 -0.62 -15.30
CA CYS A 108 -1.14 -1.88 -14.61
C CYS A 108 -0.37 -1.68 -13.29
N GLU A 109 0.68 -0.86 -13.30
CA GLU A 109 1.45 -0.53 -12.09
C GLU A 109 0.58 0.11 -11.02
N MET A 110 -0.33 1.02 -11.40
CA MET A 110 -1.29 1.62 -10.48
C MET A 110 -2.22 0.56 -9.87
N LYS A 111 -2.78 -0.32 -10.70
CA LYS A 111 -3.65 -1.41 -10.20
C LYS A 111 -2.92 -2.38 -9.27
N LEU A 112 -1.66 -2.69 -9.58
CA LEU A 112 -0.82 -3.54 -8.74
C LEU A 112 -0.58 -2.90 -7.37
N ASN A 113 -0.28 -1.59 -7.33
CA ASN A 113 -0.09 -0.83 -6.09
C ASN A 113 -1.36 -0.86 -5.21
N ASP A 114 -2.50 -0.53 -5.78
CA ASP A 114 -3.78 -0.51 -5.07
C ASP A 114 -4.16 -1.92 -4.57
N GLY A 115 -3.95 -2.94 -5.40
CA GLY A 115 -4.17 -4.34 -5.04
C GLY A 115 -3.29 -4.80 -3.88
N TRP A 116 -2.00 -4.44 -3.89
CA TRP A 116 -1.06 -4.79 -2.83
C TRP A 116 -1.39 -4.10 -1.50
N LYS A 117 -1.71 -2.80 -1.53
CA LYS A 117 -2.16 -2.06 -0.34
C LYS A 117 -3.45 -2.65 0.25
N LYS A 118 -4.43 -2.92 -0.62
CA LYS A 118 -5.69 -3.54 -0.22
C LYS A 118 -5.47 -4.92 0.39
N TYR A 119 -4.55 -5.70 -0.16
CA TYR A 119 -4.18 -7.00 0.39
C TYR A 119 -3.61 -6.88 1.81
N LYS A 120 -2.63 -5.99 2.03
CA LYS A 120 -2.07 -5.74 3.38
C LYS A 120 -3.14 -5.26 4.37
N ALA A 121 -4.02 -4.34 3.95
CA ALA A 121 -5.11 -3.86 4.80
C ALA A 121 -6.08 -4.97 5.18
N ASN A 122 -6.47 -5.83 4.22
CA ASN A 122 -7.32 -6.98 4.48
C ASN A 122 -6.65 -7.99 5.42
N LEU A 123 -5.35 -8.23 5.26
CA LEU A 123 -4.59 -9.08 6.17
C LEU A 123 -4.54 -8.49 7.59
N LYS A 124 -4.29 -7.18 7.73
CA LYS A 124 -4.30 -6.52 9.05
C LYS A 124 -5.65 -6.72 9.73
N LYS A 125 -6.74 -6.41 9.02
CA LYS A 125 -8.12 -6.55 9.52
C LYS A 125 -8.49 -7.98 9.90
N ALA A 126 -8.11 -8.97 9.08
CA ALA A 126 -8.56 -10.35 9.27
C ALA A 126 -7.70 -11.14 10.26
N TYR A 127 -6.40 -10.86 10.36
CA TYR A 127 -5.46 -11.73 11.08
C TYR A 127 -4.61 -11.02 12.14
N TYR A 128 -4.40 -9.71 12.03
CA TYR A 128 -3.63 -8.96 13.03
C TYR A 128 -4.54 -8.35 14.10
N THR A 129 -5.53 -7.55 13.68
CA THR A 129 -6.44 -6.84 14.60
C THR A 129 -7.14 -7.75 15.60
N PRO A 130 -7.69 -8.93 15.22
CA PRO A 130 -8.30 -9.85 16.19
C PRO A 130 -7.31 -10.42 17.22
N CYS A 131 -6.03 -10.41 16.91
CA CYS A 131 -4.98 -10.98 17.73
C CYS A 131 -4.23 -9.92 18.55
N LEU A 132 -4.64 -8.65 18.54
CA LEU A 132 -3.88 -7.53 19.13
C LEU A 132 -3.53 -7.77 20.61
N HIS A 133 -4.46 -8.35 21.37
CA HIS A 133 -4.30 -8.68 22.79
C HIS A 133 -3.82 -10.11 23.05
N SER A 134 -3.48 -10.86 22.00
CA SER A 134 -2.98 -12.23 22.12
C SER A 134 -1.45 -12.26 22.31
N PRO A 135 -0.90 -13.32 22.93
CA PRO A 135 0.54 -13.50 23.03
C PRO A 135 1.25 -13.40 21.68
N LEU A 136 2.47 -12.86 21.67
CA LEU A 136 3.27 -12.59 20.47
C LEU A 136 3.38 -13.81 19.52
N ALA A 137 3.54 -15.01 20.08
CA ALA A 137 3.61 -16.26 19.32
C ALA A 137 2.36 -16.52 18.46
N LYS A 138 1.16 -16.13 18.92
CA LYS A 138 -0.08 -16.24 18.15
C LYS A 138 -0.19 -15.17 17.07
N ARG A 139 0.32 -13.95 17.32
CA ARG A 139 0.33 -12.85 16.35
C ARG A 139 1.28 -13.11 15.18
N PHE A 140 2.41 -13.75 15.43
CA PHE A 140 3.46 -14.07 14.44
C PHE A 140 3.12 -15.22 13.50
N HIS A 141 1.94 -15.83 13.64
CA HIS A 141 1.48 -16.89 12.77
C HIS A 141 0.22 -16.45 12.02
N CYS A 142 0.32 -16.34 10.70
CA CYS A 142 -0.85 -16.07 9.86
C CYS A 142 -1.51 -17.40 9.47
N HIS A 143 -2.76 -17.61 9.84
CA HIS A 143 -3.50 -18.83 9.48
C HIS A 143 -3.91 -18.87 8.00
N TYR A 144 -3.64 -17.82 7.23
CA TYR A 144 -3.87 -17.82 5.78
C TYR A 144 -2.71 -18.52 5.06
N GLY A 145 -2.95 -19.74 4.57
CA GLY A 145 -1.93 -20.60 3.97
C GLY A 145 -1.19 -20.01 2.76
N CYS A 146 -1.71 -18.94 2.14
CA CYS A 146 -1.07 -18.25 1.02
C CYS A 146 -0.11 -17.12 1.45
N VAL A 147 -0.02 -16.81 2.74
CA VAL A 147 0.90 -15.79 3.27
C VAL A 147 2.24 -16.43 3.63
N ASN A 148 3.33 -15.83 3.14
CA ASN A 148 4.67 -16.19 3.58
C ASN A 148 4.86 -15.80 5.06
N GLN A 149 5.09 -16.79 5.92
CA GLN A 149 5.20 -16.58 7.37
C GLN A 149 6.39 -15.71 7.77
N GLY A 150 7.52 -15.80 7.06
CA GLY A 150 8.68 -14.93 7.32
C GLY A 150 8.35 -13.47 7.05
N GLN A 151 7.69 -13.19 5.92
CA GLN A 151 7.24 -11.84 5.58
C GLN A 151 6.16 -11.33 6.57
N TRP A 152 5.25 -12.22 6.98
CA TRP A 152 4.23 -11.89 7.98
C TRP A 152 4.82 -11.44 9.31
N LYS A 153 5.78 -12.19 9.85
CA LYS A 153 6.45 -11.85 11.11
C LYS A 153 7.05 -10.44 11.08
N LEU A 154 7.77 -10.10 10.01
CA LEU A 154 8.37 -8.78 9.84
C LEU A 154 7.31 -7.68 9.72
N LEU A 155 6.20 -7.95 9.02
CA LEU A 155 5.09 -7.01 8.89
C LEU A 155 4.36 -6.78 10.22
N VAL A 156 4.12 -7.83 11.01
CA VAL A 156 3.50 -7.72 12.33
C VAL A 156 4.37 -6.93 13.29
N GLN A 157 5.69 -7.14 13.28
CA GLN A 157 6.62 -6.32 14.08
C GLN A 157 6.52 -4.84 13.72
N LEU A 158 6.39 -4.51 12.44
CA LEU A 158 6.19 -3.12 12.00
C LEU A 158 4.87 -2.54 12.55
N TRP A 159 3.77 -3.29 12.44
CA TRP A 159 2.48 -2.82 12.95
C TRP A 159 2.47 -2.68 14.47
N ASP A 160 3.11 -3.59 15.22
CA ASP A 160 3.23 -3.48 16.66
C ASP A 160 3.97 -2.20 17.09
N ILE A 161 5.01 -1.78 16.35
CA ILE A 161 5.73 -0.53 16.63
C ILE A 161 4.81 0.68 16.41
N VAL A 162 4.12 0.72 15.26
CA VAL A 162 3.24 1.85 14.89
C VAL A 162 2.06 1.96 15.86
N ASP A 163 1.38 0.85 16.12
CA ASP A 163 0.18 0.83 16.95
C ASP A 163 0.54 1.06 18.45
N ALA A 164 1.71 0.60 18.92
CA ALA A 164 2.18 0.91 20.28
C ALA A 164 2.45 2.41 20.47
N GLN A 165 2.95 3.10 19.44
CA GLN A 165 3.19 4.54 19.48
C GLN A 165 1.90 5.36 19.47
N GLU A 166 0.88 4.89 18.77
CA GLU A 166 -0.46 5.49 18.84
C GLU A 166 -1.09 5.35 20.23
N GLN A 167 -0.86 4.22 20.93
CA GLN A 167 -1.37 4.01 22.30
C GLN A 167 -0.65 4.85 23.36
N VAL A 168 0.68 5.01 23.26
CA VAL A 168 1.47 5.79 24.22
C VAL A 168 1.15 7.29 24.13
N ASN A 169 0.92 7.81 22.92
CA ASN A 169 0.68 9.24 22.72
C ASN A 169 -0.79 9.65 22.89
N GLY A 170 -1.70 8.70 23.10
CA GLY A 170 -3.14 8.95 23.27
C GLY A 170 -3.82 9.64 22.07
N SER A 171 -3.12 9.78 20.94
CA SER A 171 -3.55 10.49 19.74
C SER A 171 -2.99 9.78 18.51
N LYS A 172 -3.73 9.87 17.40
CA LYS A 172 -3.30 9.40 16.07
C LYS A 172 -1.91 9.97 15.78
N SER A 173 -0.95 9.12 15.44
CA SER A 173 0.43 9.58 15.17
C SER A 173 0.43 10.63 14.06
N ASN A 174 1.05 11.78 14.31
CA ASN A 174 1.12 12.85 13.30
C ASN A 174 2.03 12.43 12.12
N CYS A 175 1.88 13.13 11.00
CA CYS A 175 2.57 12.85 9.74
C CYS A 175 4.10 12.88 9.82
N ILE A 176 4.68 13.77 10.64
CA ILE A 176 6.13 13.88 10.88
C ILE A 176 6.63 12.69 11.70
N THR A 177 5.92 12.35 12.79
CA THR A 177 6.24 11.22 13.65
C THR A 177 6.20 9.93 12.85
N LEU A 178 5.13 9.69 12.07
CA LEU A 178 5.01 8.53 11.20
C LEU A 178 6.16 8.45 10.18
N PHE A 179 6.59 9.59 9.62
CA PHE A 179 7.73 9.63 8.71
C PHE A 179 9.02 9.19 9.40
N LYS A 180 9.38 9.80 10.54
CA LYS A 180 10.59 9.46 11.31
C LYS A 180 10.62 7.98 11.64
N LEU A 181 9.51 7.42 12.11
CA LEU A 181 9.42 6.01 12.48
C LEU A 181 9.63 5.04 11.33
N THR A 182 9.11 5.38 10.16
CA THR A 182 9.23 4.53 8.96
C THR A 182 10.56 4.72 8.23
N HIS A 183 11.30 5.79 8.56
CA HIS A 183 12.57 6.16 7.95
C HIS A 183 13.74 6.18 8.94
N THR A 184 13.56 5.57 10.11
CA THR A 184 14.58 5.32 11.13
C THR A 184 14.67 3.83 11.44
N ARG A 185 15.88 3.30 11.51
CA ARG A 185 16.21 1.91 11.83
C ARG A 185 16.04 1.66 13.33
N LYS A 186 16.04 0.38 13.75
CA LYS A 186 15.94 0.01 15.18
C LYS A 186 17.08 0.54 16.06
N ASN A 187 18.24 0.80 15.46
CA ASN A 187 19.40 1.39 16.15
C ASN A 187 19.35 2.92 16.22
N GLY A 188 18.27 3.57 15.76
CA GLY A 188 18.12 5.03 15.79
C GLY A 188 18.63 5.76 14.55
N GLU A 189 19.35 5.07 13.66
CA GLU A 189 19.92 5.68 12.45
C GLU A 189 18.89 5.81 11.32
N PRO A 190 18.93 6.89 10.51
CA PRO A 190 18.10 7.01 9.32
C PRO A 190 18.31 5.84 8.34
N VAL A 191 17.25 5.48 7.59
CA VAL A 191 17.33 4.36 6.63
C VAL A 191 18.23 4.66 5.44
N ASP A 192 18.27 5.93 5.00
CA ASP A 192 19.15 6.46 3.95
C ASP A 192 19.47 7.96 4.17
N ALA A 193 20.43 8.49 3.40
CA ALA A 193 20.89 9.87 3.53
C ALA A 193 19.79 10.90 3.25
N ARG A 194 18.88 10.62 2.32
CA ARG A 194 17.75 11.51 2.02
C ARG A 194 16.79 11.59 3.21
N SER A 195 16.54 10.46 3.84
CA SER A 195 15.73 10.37 5.05
C SER A 195 16.38 11.14 6.19
N ALA A 196 17.69 11.04 6.35
CA ALA A 196 18.45 11.82 7.33
C ALA A 196 18.20 13.33 7.16
N VAL A 197 18.36 13.83 5.92
CA VAL A 197 18.11 15.25 5.59
C VAL A 197 16.67 15.65 5.90
N ILE A 198 15.68 14.87 5.47
CA ILE A 198 14.26 15.19 5.72
C ILE A 198 13.93 15.19 7.22
N ILE A 199 14.49 14.24 7.98
CA ILE A 199 14.29 14.17 9.44
C ILE A 199 14.92 15.39 10.12
N ASP A 200 16.10 15.82 9.66
CA ASP A 200 16.80 17.00 10.16
C ASP A 200 16.04 18.29 9.83
N ASP A 201 15.51 18.42 8.61
CA ASP A 201 14.65 19.52 8.19
C ASP A 201 13.39 19.58 9.06
N PHE A 202 12.76 18.43 9.37
CA PHE A 202 11.62 18.40 10.29
C PHE A 202 12.00 18.85 11.70
N ASN A 203 13.13 18.39 12.24
CA ASN A 203 13.59 18.80 13.57
C ASN A 203 13.87 20.31 13.60
N THR A 204 14.59 20.82 12.61
CA THR A 204 14.95 22.24 12.48
C THR A 204 13.72 23.12 12.40
N ASN A 205 12.78 22.79 11.51
CA ASN A 205 11.56 23.58 11.35
C ASN A 205 10.66 23.53 12.58
N MET A 206 10.54 22.39 13.25
CA MET A 206 9.77 22.29 14.51
C MET A 206 10.39 23.14 15.62
N LYS A 207 11.72 23.15 15.73
CA LYS A 207 12.45 23.94 16.72
C LYS A 207 12.22 25.45 16.57
N LEU A 208 12.03 25.95 15.34
CA LEU A 208 11.69 27.36 15.11
C LEU A 208 10.38 27.79 15.79
N TYR A 209 9.39 26.89 15.88
CA TYR A 209 8.14 27.17 16.59
C TYR A 209 8.32 27.10 18.11
N GLU A 210 9.16 26.17 18.60
CA GLU A 210 9.53 26.08 20.02
C GLU A 210 10.26 27.35 20.48
N ASP A 211 11.22 27.84 19.70
CA ASP A 211 12.02 29.04 20.01
C ASP A 211 11.17 30.32 20.00
N ARG A 212 10.05 30.34 19.29
CA ARG A 212 9.06 31.44 19.28
C ARG A 212 8.01 31.30 20.38
N ASN A 213 8.11 30.25 21.20
CA ASN A 213 7.16 29.93 22.26
C ASN A 213 5.72 29.70 21.72
N GLU A 214 5.60 29.24 20.48
CA GLU A 214 4.33 28.95 19.82
C GLU A 214 3.84 27.55 20.23
N ILE A 215 2.52 27.39 20.40
CA ILE A 215 1.93 26.08 20.70
C ILE A 215 2.02 25.21 19.45
N ILE A 216 2.72 24.09 19.53
CA ILE A 216 2.81 23.10 18.45
C ILE A 216 1.50 22.30 18.35
N THR A 217 0.54 22.86 17.61
CA THR A 217 -0.71 22.18 17.23
C THR A 217 -0.47 21.22 16.05
N ASP A 218 -1.48 20.39 15.73
CA ASP A 218 -1.41 19.52 14.55
C ASP A 218 -1.36 20.29 13.23
N GLU A 219 -1.89 21.52 13.20
CA GLU A 219 -1.83 22.43 12.05
C GLU A 219 -0.39 22.91 11.80
N VAL A 220 0.33 23.28 12.86
CA VAL A 220 1.76 23.63 12.80
C VAL A 220 2.57 22.45 12.24
N ARG A 221 2.27 21.22 12.69
CA ARG A 221 2.92 20.01 12.17
C ARG A 221 2.62 19.78 10.69
N HIS A 222 1.41 20.11 10.22
CA HIS A 222 1.06 20.02 8.79
C HIS A 222 1.74 21.11 7.95
N ILE A 223 1.92 22.32 8.49
CA ILE A 223 2.72 23.38 7.88
C ILE A 223 4.16 22.89 7.69
N VAL A 224 4.81 22.45 8.77
CA VAL A 224 6.19 21.93 8.71
C VAL A 224 6.31 20.75 7.75
N TYR A 225 5.33 19.83 7.77
CA TYR A 225 5.31 18.71 6.84
C TYR A 225 5.25 19.17 5.37
N THR A 226 4.45 20.20 5.12
CA THR A 226 4.27 20.81 3.80
C THR A 226 5.50 21.58 3.35
N ASP A 227 6.18 22.30 4.24
CA ASP A 227 7.37 23.09 3.90
C ASP A 227 8.51 22.17 3.46
N VAL A 228 8.67 21.02 4.13
CA VAL A 228 9.74 20.06 3.83
C VAL A 228 9.41 19.17 2.61
N LEU A 229 8.15 18.73 2.45
CA LEU A 229 7.78 17.75 1.42
C LEU A 229 6.91 18.32 0.28
N GLY A 230 6.59 19.61 0.34
CA GLY A 230 5.67 20.32 -0.55
C GLY A 230 4.19 20.02 -0.28
N PRO A 231 3.27 20.88 -0.79
CA PRO A 231 1.84 20.73 -0.59
C PRO A 231 1.29 19.43 -1.19
N GLU A 232 0.11 19.04 -0.69
CA GLU A 232 -0.59 17.85 -1.18
C GLU A 232 -1.23 18.10 -2.54
N LYS A 233 -1.17 17.09 -3.41
CA LYS A 233 -1.60 17.18 -4.82
C LYS A 233 -2.59 16.08 -5.17
N ASN A 234 -3.47 16.35 -6.13
CA ASN A 234 -4.35 15.36 -6.75
C ASN A 234 -5.36 14.70 -5.78
N ASN A 235 -5.89 15.44 -4.80
CA ASN A 235 -6.84 14.94 -3.79
C ASN A 235 -6.34 13.70 -3.02
N ARG A 236 -5.04 13.67 -2.71
CA ARG A 236 -4.37 12.58 -2.00
C ARG A 236 -3.50 13.15 -0.90
N VAL A 237 -3.38 12.39 0.19
CA VAL A 237 -2.50 12.72 1.32
C VAL A 237 -1.27 11.79 1.26
N LYS A 238 -0.05 12.35 1.21
CA LYS A 238 1.20 11.59 1.25
C LYS A 238 1.29 10.82 2.57
N GLY A 239 1.91 9.64 2.55
CA GLY A 239 2.06 8.79 3.74
C GLY A 239 0.83 7.97 4.12
N PHE A 240 -0.38 8.34 3.71
CA PHE A 240 -1.64 7.67 4.13
C PHE A 240 -2.28 6.76 3.06
N GLY A 241 -1.64 6.61 1.89
CA GLY A 241 -2.14 5.74 0.82
C GLY A 241 -3.28 6.37 -0.01
N THR A 242 -3.83 5.61 -0.96
CA THR A 242 -4.81 6.12 -1.95
C THR A 242 -6.24 6.27 -1.42
N GLY A 243 -6.51 5.80 -0.19
CA GLY A 243 -7.84 5.81 0.42
C GLY A 243 -8.14 7.04 1.27
N VAL A 244 -7.12 7.83 1.63
CA VAL A 244 -7.28 9.04 2.43
C VAL A 244 -7.26 10.24 1.48
N VAL A 245 -8.39 10.93 1.41
CA VAL A 245 -8.58 12.14 0.62
C VAL A 245 -8.52 13.37 1.52
N TRP A 246 -8.51 14.55 0.91
CA TRP A 246 -8.36 15.81 1.65
C TRP A 246 -9.43 16.03 2.73
N SER A 247 -10.66 15.57 2.50
CA SER A 247 -11.76 15.69 3.47
C SER A 247 -11.60 14.83 4.72
N ASP A 248 -10.76 13.79 4.67
CA ASP A 248 -10.58 12.86 5.79
C ASP A 248 -9.55 13.35 6.82
N MET A 249 -8.83 14.44 6.50
CA MET A 249 -7.75 15.01 7.31
C MET A 249 -7.94 16.54 7.40
N PRO A 250 -8.61 17.04 8.44
CA PRO A 250 -8.74 18.48 8.69
C PRO A 250 -7.35 19.14 8.81
N GLY A 251 -7.19 20.35 8.26
CA GLY A 251 -5.98 21.16 8.42
C GLY A 251 -4.84 20.90 7.41
N ILE A 252 -5.06 20.07 6.38
CA ILE A 252 -4.02 19.81 5.36
C ILE A 252 -3.83 21.00 4.40
N ILE A 253 -2.59 21.22 3.95
CA ILE A 253 -2.26 22.25 2.97
C ILE A 253 -2.22 21.66 1.56
N ILE A 254 -3.07 22.21 0.69
CA ILE A 254 -3.29 21.72 -0.67
C ILE A 254 -2.76 22.71 -1.71
N GLU A 255 -2.28 22.21 -2.84
CA GLU A 255 -1.90 23.06 -3.97
C GLU A 255 -3.15 23.79 -4.52
N LYS A 256 -3.17 25.12 -4.44
CA LYS A 256 -4.25 25.92 -5.06
C LYS A 256 -4.23 25.65 -6.56
N LYS A 257 -5.36 25.16 -7.11
CA LYS A 257 -5.57 25.15 -8.55
C LYS A 257 -5.46 26.59 -9.05
N ARG A 258 -4.49 26.86 -9.94
CA ARG A 258 -4.54 28.05 -10.77
C ARG A 258 -5.79 27.90 -11.63
N ASN A 259 -6.80 28.72 -11.37
CA ASN A 259 -7.92 28.86 -12.29
C ASN A 259 -7.35 29.42 -13.60
N LEU A 260 -7.37 28.61 -14.65
CA LEU A 260 -7.34 29.08 -16.03
C LEU A 260 -8.79 29.27 -16.46
#